data_AF-A0A7Y9FQ55-F1
#
_entry.id   AF-A0A7Y9FQ55-F1
#
_cell.length_a   1.000
_cell.length_b   1.000
_cell.length_c   1.000
_cell.angle_alpha   90.00
_cell.angle_beta   90.00
_cell.angle_gamma   90.00
#
_symmetry.space_group_name_H-M   'P 1'
#
loop_
_entity.id
_entity.type
_entity.pdbx_description
1 polymer ?
#
loop_
_entity_poly.entity_id
_entity_poly.type
_entity_poly.pdbx_seq_one_letter_code
_entity_poly.pdbx_strand_id
1 'polypeptide(L)' 'MKAVIDKLGSQAALAELVGVRQPAVSKWLAKGAPLPAEFVLKVEAETGISRHDIRPDVYPVDIPPAPTAQSSVETSR' A
#
# COMPACT_ATOMS: atom_id res chain seq x y z
N MET A 1 -1.55 -6.64 6.83
CA MET A 1 -2.78 -5.95 7.29
C MET A 1 -2.78 -5.58 8.76
N LYS A 2 -2.47 -6.53 9.68
CA LYS A 2 -2.46 -6.26 11.12
C LYS A 2 -1.51 -5.12 11.51
N ALA A 3 -0.26 -5.16 11.06
CA ALA A 3 0.73 -4.09 11.30
C ALA A 3 0.27 -2.69 10.86
N VAL A 4 -0.47 -2.61 9.74
CA VAL A 4 -1.07 -1.36 9.25
C VAL A 4 -2.14 -0.85 10.22
N ILE A 5 -3.01 -1.75 10.70
CA ILE A 5 -4.07 -1.40 11.65
C ILE A 5 -3.48 -1.00 13.00
N ASP A 6 -2.45 -1.69 13.48
CA ASP A 6 -1.73 -1.33 14.71
C ASP A 6 -1.09 0.06 14.58
N LYS A 7 -0.49 0.37 13.43
CA LYS A 7 0.13 1.69 13.17
C LYS A 7 -0.91 2.81 13.09
N LEU A 8 -2.09 2.54 12.52
CA LEU A 8 -3.21 3.48 12.43
C LEU A 8 -4.10 3.51 13.69
N GLY A 9 -3.90 2.57 14.62
CA GLY A 9 -4.66 2.40 15.86
C GLY A 9 -6.02 1.70 15.72
N SER A 10 -6.67 1.71 14.55
CA SER A 10 -7.97 1.05 14.39
C SER A 10 -8.33 0.67 12.95
N GLN A 11 -9.29 -0.27 12.81
CA GLN A 11 -9.89 -0.62 11.52
C GLN A 11 -10.68 0.55 10.91
N ALA A 12 -11.25 1.41 11.76
CA ALA A 12 -11.98 2.59 11.32
C ALA A 12 -11.04 3.61 10.68
N ALA A 13 -9.90 3.91 11.31
CA ALA A 13 -8.87 4.79 10.76
C ALA A 13 -8.35 4.28 9.40
N LEU A 14 -8.11 2.97 9.27
CA LEU A 14 -7.77 2.39 7.97
C LEU A 14 -8.87 2.58 6.92
N ALA A 15 -10.14 2.39 7.31
CA ALA A 15 -11.27 2.54 6.41
C ALA A 15 -11.43 4.00 5.93
N GLU A 16 -11.31 4.96 6.83
CA GLU A 16 -11.33 6.40 6.52
C GLU A 16 -10.18 6.78 5.60
N LEU A 17 -8.96 6.29 5.89
CA LEU A 17 -7.77 6.55 5.09
C LEU A 17 -7.96 6.11 3.63
N VAL A 18 -8.44 4.89 3.43
CA VAL A 18 -8.62 4.34 2.08
C VAL A 18 -9.94 4.74 1.42
N GLY A 19 -10.84 5.40 2.16
CA GLY A 19 -12.13 5.89 1.65
C GLY A 19 -13.19 4.80 1.51
N VAL A 20 -13.13 3.75 2.33
CA VAL A 20 -14.10 2.66 2.34
C VAL A 20 -14.86 2.61 3.67
N ARG A 21 -15.93 1.82 3.72
CA ARG A 21 -16.63 1.57 4.99
C ARG A 21 -15.88 0.54 5.83
N GLN A 22 -15.86 0.72 7.15
CA GLN A 22 -15.22 -0.19 8.11
C GLN A 22 -15.62 -1.68 7.96
N PRO A 23 -16.88 -2.04 7.60
CA PRO A 23 -17.23 -3.43 7.29
C PRO A 23 -16.46 -4.05 6.11
N ALA A 24 -15.97 -3.24 5.15
CA ALA A 24 -15.11 -3.74 4.08
C ALA A 24 -13.76 -4.22 4.64
N VAL A 25 -13.17 -3.44 5.55
CA VAL A 25 -11.93 -3.80 6.26
C VAL A 25 -12.13 -5.07 7.08
N SER A 26 -13.24 -5.15 7.82
CA SER A 26 -13.60 -6.35 8.59
C SER A 26 -13.74 -7.59 7.69
N LYS A 27 -14.38 -7.46 6.51
CA LYS A 27 -14.48 -8.55 5.53
C LYS A 27 -13.11 -9.01 5.02
N TRP A 28 -12.18 -8.10 4.76
CA TRP A 28 -10.82 -8.46 4.35
C TRP A 28 -10.11 -9.27 5.43
N LEU A 29 -10.19 -8.81 6.69
CA LEU A 29 -9.60 -9.50 7.83
C LEU A 29 -10.22 -10.89 8.06
N ALA A 30 -11.55 -10.99 8.01
CA ALA A 30 -12.27 -12.26 8.19
C ALA A 30 -11.92 -13.28 7.11
N LYS A 31 -11.63 -12.82 5.88
CA LYS A 31 -11.20 -13.68 4.77
C LYS A 31 -9.70 -13.97 4.76
N GLY A 32 -8.92 -13.35 5.65
CA GLY A 32 -7.46 -13.36 5.56
C GLY A 32 -6.94 -12.74 4.26
N ALA A 33 -7.73 -11.89 3.61
CA ALA A 33 -7.37 -11.27 2.35
C ALA A 33 -6.33 -10.15 2.61
N PRO A 34 -5.31 -10.02 1.75
CA PRO A 34 -4.36 -8.93 1.86
C PRO A 34 -5.02 -7.59 1.45
N LEU A 35 -4.34 -6.48 1.75
CA LEU A 35 -4.82 -5.16 1.36
C LEU A 35 -4.86 -5.06 -0.18
N PRO A 36 -5.98 -4.61 -0.78
CA PRO A 36 -6.04 -4.37 -2.23
C PRO A 36 -4.89 -3.47 -2.70
N ALA A 37 -4.25 -3.81 -3.83
CA ALA A 37 -3.07 -3.09 -4.32
C ALA A 37 -3.30 -1.60 -4.56
N GLU A 38 -4.54 -1.22 -4.93
CA GLU A 38 -4.95 0.18 -5.12
C GLU A 38 -4.77 1.05 -3.87
N PHE A 39 -4.84 0.45 -2.67
CA PHE A 39 -4.70 1.17 -1.41
C PHE A 39 -3.30 1.10 -0.81
N VAL A 40 -2.42 0.22 -1.33
CA VAL A 40 -1.08 0.00 -0.76
C VAL A 40 -0.25 1.27 -0.75
N LEU A 41 -0.24 2.02 -1.86
CA LEU A 41 0.53 3.26 -1.96
C LEU A 41 0.03 4.34 -0.99
N LYS A 42 -1.29 4.43 -0.82
CA LYS A 42 -1.89 5.39 0.11
C LYS A 42 -1.56 5.02 1.56
N VAL A 43 -1.66 3.73 1.89
CA VAL A 43 -1.31 3.23 3.23
C VAL A 43 0.17 3.41 3.52
N GLU A 44 1.06 3.14 2.56
CA GLU A 44 2.50 3.34 2.70
C GLU A 44 2.85 4.82 2.97
N ALA A 45 2.26 5.75 2.22
CA ALA A 45 2.49 7.18 2.41
C ALA A 45 2.14 7.67 3.83
N GLU A 46 1.11 7.09 4.43
CA GLU A 46 0.56 7.53 5.72
C GLU A 46 1.17 6.77 6.90
N THR A 47 1.42 5.47 6.74
CA THR A 47 1.95 4.62 7.81
C THR A 47 3.47 4.51 7.81
N GLY A 48 4.12 4.81 6.68
CA GLY A 48 5.53 4.56 6.43
C GLY A 48 5.89 3.08 6.33
N ILE A 49 4.91 2.17 6.33
CA ILE A 49 5.15 0.73 6.16
C ILE A 49 5.39 0.47 4.67
N SER A 50 6.51 -0.15 4.36
CA SER A 50 6.91 -0.47 3.00
C SER A 50 5.84 -1.31 2.29
N ARG A 51 5.52 -0.97 1.04
CA ARG A 51 4.60 -1.76 0.19
C ARG A 51 4.99 -3.24 0.10
N HIS A 52 6.28 -3.53 0.21
CA HIS A 52 6.84 -4.87 0.20
C HIS A 52 6.41 -5.69 1.43
N ASP A 53 6.23 -5.06 2.59
CA ASP A 53 5.72 -5.72 3.79
C ASP A 53 4.19 -5.88 3.77
N ILE A 54 3.49 -4.97 3.08
CA ILE A 54 2.03 -4.97 2.99
C ILE A 54 1.54 -6.07 2.03
N ARG A 55 2.15 -6.14 0.84
CA ARG A 55 1.79 -7.02 -0.29
C ARG A 55 3.05 -7.52 -1.00
N PRO A 56 3.82 -8.44 -0.39
CA PRO A 56 5.00 -9.04 -1.03
C PRO A 56 4.65 -9.81 -2.31
N ASP A 57 3.39 -10.25 -2.45
CA ASP A 57 2.85 -10.91 -3.64
C ASP A 57 2.78 -9.99 -4.88
N VAL A 58 2.58 -8.69 -4.68
CA VAL A 58 2.53 -7.70 -5.77
C VAL A 58 3.77 -6.82 -5.83
N TYR A 59 4.44 -6.61 -4.70
CA TYR A 59 5.68 -5.85 -4.62
C TYR A 59 6.80 -6.73 -4.02
N PRO A 60 7.42 -7.64 -4.80
CA PRO A 60 8.58 -8.38 -4.33
C PRO A 60 9.78 -7.45 -4.14
N VAL A 61 10.60 -7.69 -3.11
CA VAL A 61 11.80 -6.87 -2.82
C VAL A 61 12.89 -7.07 -3.89
N ASP A 62 12.98 -8.28 -4.45
CA ASP A 62 14.00 -8.64 -5.46
C ASP A 62 13.71 -8.11 -6.87
N ILE A 63 12.54 -7.51 -7.10
CA ILE A 63 12.24 -6.89 -8.39
C ILE A 63 12.55 -5.39 -8.24
N PRO A 64 13.67 -4.89 -8.79
CA PRO A 64 13.91 -3.46 -8.80
C PRO A 64 12.73 -2.78 -9.47
N PRO A 65 12.24 -1.63 -8.95
CA PRO A 65 11.17 -0.90 -9.60
C PRO A 65 11.57 -0.71 -11.06
N ALA A 66 10.63 -0.97 -11.98
CA ALA A 66 10.85 -0.77 -13.40
C ALA A 66 11.59 0.57 -13.57
N PRO A 67 12.72 0.62 -14.29
CA PRO A 67 13.54 1.82 -14.37
C PRO A 67 12.62 2.94 -14.79
N THR A 68 12.28 3.82 -13.85
CA THR A 68 11.48 5.00 -14.12
C THR A 68 12.28 5.72 -15.17
N ALA A 69 11.75 5.79 -16.38
CA ALA A 69 12.35 6.56 -17.47
C ALA A 69 12.26 8.05 -17.07
N GLN A 70 13.08 8.46 -16.11
CA GLN A 70 13.44 9.84 -15.90
C GLN A 70 14.43 10.19 -17.01
N SER A 71 13.85 10.61 -18.13
CA SER A 71 14.28 11.74 -18.94
C SER A 71 15.77 12.07 -18.88
N SER A 72 16.54 11.49 -19.79
CA SER A 72 17.58 12.27 -20.49
C SER A 72 17.00 12.67 -21.85
N VAL A 73 16.16 13.71 -21.85
CA VAL A 73 15.98 14.53 -23.06
C VAL A 73 17.09 15.57 -23.01
N GLU A 74 18.24 15.21 -23.54
CA GLU A 74 19.33 16.14 -23.83
C GLU A 74 18.87 17.00 -25.03
N THR A 75 18.47 18.23 -24.73
CA THR A 75 18.21 19.30 -25.71
C THR A 75 19.27 20.38 -25.51
N SER A 76 19.88 20.81 -26.62
CA SER A 76 20.90 21.89 -26.77
C SER A 76 22.31 21.51 -26.28
N ARG A 77 23.40 21.72 -27.05
CA ARG A 77 23.68 22.74 -28.06
C ARG A 77 24.87 22.34 -28.92
#